data_AF-A0A3A8HIN9-F1
#
_entry.id   AF-A0A3A8HIN9-F1
#
_cell.length_a   1.000
_cell.length_b   1.000
_cell.length_c   1.000
_cell.angle_alpha   90.00
_cell.angle_beta   90.00
_cell.angle_gamma   90.00
#
_symmetry.space_group_name_H-M   'P 1'
#
loop_
_entity.id
_entity.type
_entity.pdbx_description
1 polymer ?
#
loop_
_entity_poly.entity_id
_entity_poly.type
_entity_poly.pdbx_seq_one_letter_code
_entity_poly.pdbx_strand_id
1 'polypeptide(L)'
;MESRALKDKATEAFGKGRFAKAAELYEDYCQAEPKDHQSRLRMGDAWSKAGQRDRAVSAYQSAAEGFAKEGFLPRAIAASKLILELDPSHQGVQQMLADLYARRGTPATTKAKPKD
;
A
#
# COMPACT_ATOMS: atom_id res chain seq x y z
N MET A 1 22.15 6.13 6.02
CA MET A 1 22.74 5.34 4.90
C MET A 1 22.25 3.90 4.88
N GLU A 2 21.95 3.31 6.04
CA GLU A 2 21.57 1.90 6.16
C GLU A 2 20.21 1.56 5.54
N SER A 3 19.18 2.38 5.74
CA SER A 3 17.85 2.18 5.13
C SER A 3 17.91 2.19 3.60
N ARG A 4 18.66 3.12 3.00
CA ARG A 4 18.83 3.18 1.54
C ARG A 4 19.45 1.89 0.99
N ALA A 5 20.47 1.35 1.65
CA ALA A 5 21.10 0.09 1.25
C ALA A 5 20.13 -1.10 1.35
N LEU A 6 19.25 -1.14 2.35
CA LEU A 6 18.20 -2.16 2.47
C LEU A 6 17.23 -2.12 1.28
N LYS A 7 16.77 -0.91 0.90
CA LYS A 7 15.88 -0.71 -0.24
C LYS A 7 16.51 -1.13 -1.57
N ASP A 8 17.78 -0.78 -1.79
CA ASP A 8 18.50 -1.16 -3.00
C ASP A 8 18.66 -2.68 -3.09
N LYS A 9 19.05 -3.34 -1.99
CA LYS A 9 19.12 -4.81 -1.90
C LYS A 9 17.77 -5.48 -2.10
N ALA A 10 16.69 -4.91 -1.55
CA ALA A 10 15.34 -5.42 -1.74
C ALA A 10 14.94 -5.40 -3.21
N THR A 11 15.20 -4.27 -3.88
CA THR A 11 14.91 -4.07 -5.30
C THR A 11 15.73 -5.04 -6.18
N GLU A 12 17.01 -5.23 -5.86
CA GLU A 12 17.86 -6.20 -6.55
C GLU A 12 17.38 -7.64 -6.35
N ALA A 13 17.04 -8.02 -5.12
CA ALA A 13 16.50 -9.34 -4.82
C ALA A 13 15.19 -9.61 -5.57
N PHE A 14 14.33 -8.60 -5.67
CA PHE A 14 13.09 -8.67 -6.44
C PHE A 14 13.35 -8.91 -7.93
N GLY A 15 14.27 -8.15 -8.53
CA GLY A 15 14.68 -8.32 -9.92
C GLY A 15 15.29 -9.69 -10.23
N LYS A 16 15.96 -10.30 -9.24
CA LYS A 16 16.50 -11.67 -9.32
C LYS A 16 15.46 -12.77 -9.03
N GLY A 17 14.19 -12.42 -8.87
CA GLY A 17 13.11 -13.37 -8.57
C GLY A 17 13.12 -13.93 -7.14
N ARG A 18 13.98 -13.40 -6.25
CA ARG A 18 14.08 -13.82 -4.85
C ARG A 18 13.04 -13.08 -4.00
N PHE A 19 11.76 -13.33 -4.29
CA PHE A 19 10.65 -12.52 -3.80
C PHE A 19 10.50 -12.53 -2.27
N ALA A 20 10.61 -13.70 -1.63
CA ALA A 20 10.56 -13.77 -0.16
C ALA A 20 11.68 -12.92 0.47
N LYS A 21 12.91 -13.02 -0.07
CA LYS A 21 14.03 -12.23 0.43
C LYS A 21 13.86 -10.73 0.19
N ALA A 22 13.33 -10.35 -0.96
CA ALA A 22 13.02 -8.96 -1.28
C ALA A 22 12.00 -8.39 -0.29
N ALA A 23 10.99 -9.17 0.07
CA ALA A 23 9.95 -8.75 1.01
C ALA A 23 10.50 -8.55 2.43
N GLU A 24 11.34 -9.45 2.93
CA GLU A 24 12.04 -9.27 4.22
C GLU A 24 12.89 -7.99 4.23
N LEU A 25 13.65 -7.73 3.16
CA LEU A 25 14.48 -6.53 3.08
C LEU A 25 13.65 -5.24 3.00
N TYR A 26 12.49 -5.28 2.32
CA TYR A 26 11.54 -4.18 2.33
C TYR A 26 10.88 -4.00 3.71
N GLU A 27 10.66 -5.08 4.46
CA GLU A 27 10.14 -5.02 5.82
C GLU A 27 11.11 -4.31 6.76
N ASP A 28 12.39 -4.73 6.78
CA ASP A 28 13.46 -4.05 7.53
C ASP A 28 13.57 -2.57 7.15
N TYR A 29 13.49 -2.27 5.85
CA TYR A 29 13.48 -0.89 5.36
C TYR A 29 12.28 -0.10 5.86
N CYS A 30 11.06 -0.67 5.79
CA CYS A 30 9.83 0.00 6.19
C CYS A 30 9.71 0.18 7.71
N GLN A 31 10.43 -0.61 8.51
CA GLN A 31 10.58 -0.38 9.95
C GLN A 31 11.39 0.90 10.21
N ALA A 32 12.47 1.13 9.45
CA ALA A 32 13.27 2.34 9.54
C ALA A 32 12.58 3.57 8.92
N GLU A 33 11.84 3.38 7.83
CA GLU A 33 11.19 4.45 7.06
C GLU A 33 9.66 4.25 7.00
N PRO A 34 8.92 4.40 8.12
CA PRO A 34 7.50 4.03 8.20
C PRO A 34 6.58 4.87 7.30
N LYS A 35 7.04 6.02 6.81
CA LYS A 35 6.33 6.92 5.89
C LYS A 35 6.55 6.59 4.41
N ASP A 36 7.48 5.70 4.06
CA ASP A 36 7.64 5.29 2.64
C ASP A 36 6.58 4.23 2.27
N HIS A 37 5.37 4.71 2.01
CA HIS A 37 4.25 3.89 1.57
C HIS A 37 4.48 3.21 0.22
N GLN A 38 5.33 3.78 -0.64
CA GLN A 38 5.68 3.18 -1.93
C GLN A 38 6.54 1.93 -1.74
N SER A 39 7.51 1.96 -0.83
CA SER A 39 8.29 0.76 -0.50
C SER A 39 7.45 -0.29 0.22
N ARG A 40 6.47 0.13 1.04
CA ARG A 40 5.50 -0.81 1.64
C ARG A 40 4.60 -1.47 0.58
N LEU A 41 4.23 -0.75 -0.47
CA LEU A 41 3.53 -1.33 -1.63
C LEU A 41 4.41 -2.39 -2.33
N ARG A 42 5.70 -2.08 -2.55
CA ARG A 42 6.67 -3.05 -3.11
C ARG A 42 6.88 -4.28 -2.23
N MET A 43 6.81 -4.12 -0.91
CA MET A 43 6.82 -5.25 0.03
C MET A 43 5.64 -6.18 -0.22
N GLY A 44 4.43 -5.62 -0.43
CA GLY A 44 3.25 -6.39 -0.80
C GLY A 44 3.41 -7.11 -2.15
N ASP A 45 3.95 -6.43 -3.17
CA ASP A 45 4.26 -7.05 -4.48
C ASP A 45 5.18 -8.26 -4.30
N ALA A 46 6.21 -8.11 -3.46
CA ALA A 46 7.18 -9.15 -3.17
C ALA A 46 6.54 -10.33 -2.41
N TRP A 47 5.73 -10.08 -1.38
CA TRP A 47 5.02 -11.14 -0.66
C TRP A 47 4.01 -11.87 -1.55
N SER A 48 3.29 -11.13 -2.41
CA SER A 48 2.34 -11.71 -3.37
C SER A 48 3.05 -12.67 -4.33
N LYS A 49 4.16 -12.24 -4.93
CA LYS A 49 4.98 -13.09 -5.81
C LYS A 49 5.67 -14.25 -5.08
N ALA A 50 5.89 -14.14 -3.77
CA ALA A 50 6.39 -15.22 -2.94
C ALA A 50 5.28 -16.22 -2.52
N GLY A 51 4.01 -15.98 -2.89
CA GLY A 51 2.86 -16.81 -2.51
C GLY A 51 2.34 -16.56 -1.09
N GLN A 52 2.91 -15.59 -0.36
CA GLN A 52 2.54 -15.24 1.01
C GLN A 52 1.38 -14.24 1.01
N ARG A 53 0.18 -14.72 0.67
CA ARG A 53 -1.01 -13.89 0.44
C ARG A 53 -1.38 -13.02 1.64
N ASP A 54 -1.43 -13.58 2.85
CA ASP A 54 -1.84 -12.85 4.06
C ASP A 54 -0.89 -11.69 4.38
N ARG A 55 0.41 -11.91 4.19
CA ARG A 55 1.44 -10.86 4.36
C ARG A 55 1.32 -9.78 3.29
N ALA A 56 1.04 -10.16 2.04
CA ALA A 56 0.82 -9.21 0.95
C ALA A 56 -0.40 -8.33 1.21
N VAL A 57 -1.52 -8.92 1.63
CA VAL A 57 -2.74 -8.20 2.00
C VAL A 57 -2.46 -7.18 3.09
N SER A 58 -1.79 -7.59 4.17
CA SER A 58 -1.44 -6.71 5.28
C SER A 58 -0.55 -5.52 4.85
N ALA A 59 0.44 -5.79 3.99
CA ALA A 59 1.35 -4.79 3.44
C ALA A 59 0.61 -3.77 2.55
N TYR A 60 -0.22 -4.27 1.63
CA TYR A 60 -1.02 -3.43 0.75
C TYR A 60 -2.03 -2.58 1.52
N GLN A 61 -2.64 -3.13 2.57
CA GLN A 61 -3.63 -2.41 3.38
C GLN A 61 -2.97 -1.21 4.05
N SER A 62 -1.85 -1.45 4.72
CA SER A 62 -1.05 -0.40 5.35
C SER A 62 -0.54 0.65 4.36
N ALA A 63 -0.21 0.25 3.12
CA ALA A 63 0.18 1.18 2.06
C ALA A 63 -1.02 2.00 1.57
N ALA A 64 -2.17 1.37 1.34
CA ALA A 64 -3.41 2.01 0.91
C ALA A 64 -3.87 3.07 1.91
N GLU A 65 -3.87 2.74 3.20
CA GLU A 65 -4.19 3.67 4.29
C GLU A 65 -3.24 4.87 4.32
N GLY A 66 -1.94 4.61 4.16
CA GLY A 66 -0.92 5.66 4.08
C GLY A 66 -1.17 6.63 2.92
N PHE A 67 -1.35 6.11 1.71
CA PHE A 67 -1.69 6.94 0.55
C PHE A 67 -2.99 7.70 0.73
N ALA A 68 -4.01 7.09 1.33
CA ALA A 68 -5.29 7.72 1.58
C ALA A 68 -5.17 8.90 2.56
N LYS A 69 -4.35 8.75 3.61
CA LYS A 69 -4.05 9.80 4.59
C LYS A 69 -3.27 10.96 3.97
N GLU A 70 -2.35 10.67 3.07
CA GLU A 70 -1.56 11.69 2.34
C GLU A 70 -2.31 12.31 1.15
N GLY A 71 -3.54 11.87 0.86
CA GLY A 71 -4.35 12.39 -0.25
C GLY A 71 -3.98 11.83 -1.62
N PHE A 72 -3.07 10.85 -1.70
CA PHE A 72 -2.74 10.13 -2.92
C PHE A 72 -3.81 9.10 -3.29
N LEU A 73 -5.05 9.56 -3.51
CA LEU A 73 -6.22 8.71 -3.74
C LEU A 73 -6.03 7.68 -4.87
N PRO A 74 -5.43 8.00 -6.04
CA PRO A 74 -5.22 7.01 -7.09
C PRO A 74 -4.33 5.83 -6.64
N ARG A 75 -3.31 6.10 -5.82
CA ARG A 75 -2.40 5.07 -5.29
C ARG A 75 -3.08 4.23 -4.22
N ALA A 76 -3.88 4.85 -3.35
CA ALA A 76 -4.70 4.14 -2.37
C ALA A 76 -5.70 3.19 -3.05
N ILE A 77 -6.36 3.65 -4.11
CA ILE A 77 -7.30 2.84 -4.91
C ILE A 77 -6.57 1.66 -5.56
N ALA A 78 -5.40 1.89 -6.16
CA ALA A 78 -4.62 0.83 -6.79
C ALA A 78 -4.20 -0.25 -5.77
N ALA A 79 -3.65 0.16 -4.62
CA ALA A 79 -3.28 -0.77 -3.55
C ALA A 79 -4.48 -1.55 -3.01
N SER A 80 -5.63 -0.89 -2.87
CA SER A 80 -6.89 -1.53 -2.45
C SER A 80 -7.36 -2.62 -3.43
N LYS A 81 -7.18 -2.40 -4.74
CA LYS A 81 -7.51 -3.40 -5.77
C LYS A 81 -6.59 -4.62 -5.71
N LEU A 82 -5.30 -4.43 -5.45
CA LEU A 82 -4.35 -5.54 -5.28
C LEU A 82 -4.76 -6.46 -4.13
N ILE A 83 -5.34 -5.91 -3.05
CA ILE A 83 -5.89 -6.73 -1.96
C ILE A 83 -7.06 -7.56 -2.47
N LEU A 84 -8.00 -6.97 -3.20
CA LEU A 84 -9.18 -7.67 -3.72
C LEU A 84 -8.85 -8.73 -4.77
N GLU A 85 -7.71 -8.61 -5.47
CA GLU A 85 -7.21 -9.67 -6.35
C GLU A 85 -6.70 -10.89 -5.55
N LEU A 86 -6.24 -10.69 -4.32
CA LEU A 86 -5.75 -11.76 -3.43
C LEU A 86 -6.84 -12.32 -2.52
N ASP A 87 -7.69 -11.44 -1.99
CA ASP A 87 -8.84 -11.74 -1.14
C ASP A 87 -10.05 -10.88 -1.57
N PRO A 88 -10.88 -11.40 -2.50
CA PRO A 88 -12.08 -10.70 -2.97
C PRO A 88 -13.11 -10.42 -1.86
N SER A 89 -13.05 -11.16 -0.74
CA SER A 89 -14.00 -11.10 0.37
C SER A 89 -13.59 -10.12 1.46
N HIS A 90 -12.46 -9.44 1.31
CA HIS A 90 -11.89 -8.55 2.33
C HIS A 90 -12.77 -7.31 2.59
N GLN A 91 -13.71 -7.42 3.53
CA GLN A 91 -14.71 -6.37 3.80
C GLN A 91 -14.10 -5.00 4.10
N GLY A 92 -13.01 -4.96 4.88
CA GLY A 92 -12.36 -3.70 5.27
C GLY A 92 -11.85 -2.88 4.08
N VAL A 93 -11.28 -3.54 3.06
CA VAL A 93 -10.77 -2.84 1.87
C VAL A 93 -11.90 -2.45 0.93
N GLN A 94 -12.98 -3.23 0.86
CA GLN A 94 -14.17 -2.87 0.08
C GLN A 94 -14.77 -1.55 0.58
N GLN A 95 -14.88 -1.38 1.91
CA GLN A 95 -15.32 -0.13 2.53
C GLN A 95 -14.35 1.03 2.25
N MET A 96 -13.05 0.79 2.39
CA MET A 96 -12.03 1.80 2.07
C MET A 96 -12.09 2.25 0.61
N LEU A 97 -12.26 1.31 -0.32
CA LEU A 97 -12.35 1.60 -1.74
C LEU A 97 -13.59 2.45 -2.08
N ALA A 98 -14.71 2.19 -1.41
CA ALA A 98 -15.92 3.01 -1.52
C ALA A 98 -15.69 4.45 -1.05
N ASP A 99 -15.06 4.64 0.13
CA ASP A 99 -14.67 5.97 0.65
C ASP A 99 -13.75 6.71 -0.33
N LEU A 100 -12.72 6.03 -0.83
CA LEU A 100 -11.76 6.60 -1.77
C LEU A 100 -12.41 7.05 -3.08
N TYR A 101 -13.38 6.29 -3.60
CA TYR A 101 -14.13 6.69 -4.78
C TYR A 101 -15.05 7.88 -4.52
N ALA A 102 -15.73 7.92 -3.36
CA ALA A 102 -16.53 9.08 -2.97
C ALA A 102 -15.67 10.36 -2.91
N ARG A 103 -14.51 10.29 -2.24
CA ARG A 103 -13.55 11.40 -2.13
C ARG A 103 -12.98 11.83 -3.47
N ARG A 104 -12.78 10.91 -4.43
CA ARG A 104 -12.31 11.22 -5.78
C ARG A 104 -13.40 11.84 -6.66
N GLY A 105 -14.65 11.43 -6.47
CA GLY A 105 -15.81 11.88 -7.25
C GLY A 105 -16.40 13.21 -6.80
N THR A 106 -16.11 13.66 -5.57
CA THR A 106 -16.45 15.01 -5.12
C THR A 106 -15.46 16.02 -5.70
N PRO A 107 -15.84 16.90 -6.66
CA PRO A 107 -15.12 18.15 -6.82
C PRO A 107 -15.18 18.90 -5.49
N ALA A 108 -14.09 19.56 -5.09
CA ALA A 108 -13.94 20.23 -3.81
C ALA A 108 -14.90 21.44 -3.63
N THR A 109 -16.21 21.19 -3.51
CA THR A 109 -17.25 22.19 -3.23
C THR A 109 -18.33 21.58 -2.34
N THR A 110 -18.01 21.32 -1.08
CA THR A 110 -19.01 21.27 0.01
C THR A 110 -18.33 21.59 1.34
N LYS A 111 -17.75 22.79 1.44
CA LYS A 111 -17.87 23.54 2.70
C LYS A 111 -19.30 24.12 2.73
N ALA A 112 -20.27 23.30 3.10
CA ALA A 112 -21.53 23.84 3.61
C ALA A 112 -21.25 24.28 5.05
N LYS A 113 -20.88 25.56 5.22
CA LYS A 113 -21.04 26.22 6.52
C LYS A 113 -22.55 26.26 6.81
N PRO A 114 -23.05 25.79 7.97
CA PRO A 114 -24.35 26.25 8.43
C PRO A 114 -24.25 27.77 8.64
N LYS A 115 -25.18 28.51 8.03
CA LYS A 115 -25.42 29.91 8.34
C LYS A 115 -26.20 29.93 9.65
N ASP A 116 -25.60 30.47 10.68
CA ASP A 116 -26.29 31.15 11.78
C ASP A 116 -25.89 32.63 11.74
#